data_AF-A0A2E9QSV1-F1
#
_entry.id   AF-A0A2E9QSV1-F1
#
_cell.length_a   1.000
_cell.length_b   1.000
_cell.length_c   1.000
_cell.angle_alpha   90.00
_cell.angle_beta   90.00
_cell.angle_gamma   90.00
#
_symmetry.space_group_name_H-M   'P 1'
#
loop_
_entity.id
_entity.type
_entity.pdbx_description
1 polymer ?
#
loop_
_entity_poly.entity_id
_entity_poly.type
_entity_poly.pdbx_seq_one_letter_code
_entity_poly.pdbx_strand_id
1 'polypeptide(L)'
;MWRGWIALTMLVLVFVACGPPPRPETPGGLATDQNQNVNGIIVMTWNTVEDKEVIGYRLYRSTSPDSGFENVYDTGPVEEGKTVETKYIDKNVIVGENYETKYYYKVTSYKKGYGDGEFKERNESEMSAAVQANSINTSPPNSTTGVTVKASNIDTPQIEIKWKAGIEPDLKGYYVWRSDVNQPISVADEKNRVSQLVETGAGEAPRWVDKDVSPGKEYCYNIQAVDRGGLKSQLVPSIRKCDLLLERIELETPANESTTTATPKFQWKELTNAAGYIVALKASRDFGGEIWRSSYVTGTSTTYNGKALDTGSTYYWYVYSFTSKPSNPAEDLGNSVSEIRSFTVQ
;
A
#
# COMPACT_ATOMS: atom_id res chain seq x y z
N MET A 1 0.96 98.52 -17.18
CA MET A 1 0.93 97.94 -15.82
C MET A 1 -0.49 97.47 -15.54
N TRP A 2 -0.75 96.18 -15.59
CA TRP A 2 -1.92 95.61 -14.92
C TRP A 2 -1.54 94.22 -14.41
N ARG A 3 -1.65 94.06 -13.09
CA ARG A 3 -1.24 92.89 -12.32
C ARG A 3 -2.36 91.87 -12.36
N GLY A 4 -2.00 90.60 -12.56
CA GLY A 4 -2.93 89.49 -12.61
C GLY A 4 -3.59 89.15 -11.28
N TRP A 5 -4.68 88.41 -11.38
CA TRP A 5 -5.21 87.56 -10.32
C TRP A 5 -5.38 86.16 -10.92
N ILE A 6 -4.52 85.23 -10.50
CA ILE A 6 -4.73 83.80 -10.73
C ILE A 6 -5.68 83.35 -9.62
N ALA A 7 -6.92 83.04 -9.98
CA ALA A 7 -7.84 82.36 -9.07
C ALA A 7 -7.38 80.91 -8.94
N LEU A 8 -6.74 80.58 -7.82
CA LEU A 8 -6.38 79.22 -7.47
C LEU A 8 -7.64 78.53 -6.92
N THR A 9 -8.43 77.90 -7.77
CA THR A 9 -9.48 76.97 -7.33
C THR A 9 -8.82 75.71 -6.78
N MET A 10 -8.77 75.61 -5.45
CA MET A 10 -8.35 74.42 -4.73
C MET A 10 -9.45 73.36 -4.89
N LEU A 11 -9.24 72.40 -5.80
CA LEU A 11 -10.09 71.23 -5.91
C LEU A 11 -9.81 70.34 -4.68
N VAL A 12 -10.68 70.38 -3.67
CA VAL A 12 -10.64 69.44 -2.56
C VAL A 12 -11.07 68.08 -3.11
N LEU A 13 -10.09 67.26 -3.48
CA LEU A 13 -10.30 65.83 -3.69
C LEU A 13 -10.63 65.21 -2.33
N VAL A 14 -11.93 65.05 -2.07
CA VAL A 14 -12.41 64.19 -0.98
C VAL A 14 -12.09 62.76 -1.40
N PHE A 15 -10.95 62.25 -0.94
CA PHE A 15 -10.75 60.81 -0.88
C PHE A 15 -11.77 60.29 0.14
N VAL A 16 -12.91 59.79 -0.34
CA VAL A 16 -13.68 58.83 0.44
C VAL A 16 -12.77 57.62 0.55
N ALA A 17 -12.02 57.53 1.65
CA ALA A 17 -11.33 56.31 2.01
C ALA A 17 -12.44 55.26 2.17
N CYS A 18 -12.67 54.47 1.11
CA CYS A 18 -13.51 53.30 1.19
C CYS A 18 -12.89 52.44 2.29
N GLY A 19 -13.66 52.18 3.36
CA GLY A 19 -13.18 51.32 4.42
C GLY A 19 -12.76 49.96 3.85
N PRO A 20 -11.90 49.22 4.58
CA PRO A 20 -11.59 47.83 4.22
C PRO A 20 -12.86 47.05 3.86
N PRO A 21 -12.82 46.18 2.83
CA PRO A 21 -13.98 45.36 2.49
C PRO A 21 -14.44 44.55 3.72
N PRO A 22 -15.75 44.38 3.92
CA PRO A 22 -16.28 43.61 5.05
C PRO A 22 -15.87 42.14 4.92
N ARG A 23 -15.74 41.46 6.07
CA ARG A 23 -15.57 40.00 6.11
C ARG A 23 -16.75 39.33 5.37
N PRO A 24 -16.54 38.17 4.72
CA PRO A 24 -17.64 37.39 4.19
C PRO A 24 -18.57 36.91 5.31
N GLU A 25 -19.79 36.55 4.92
CA GLU A 25 -20.78 35.94 5.80
C GLU A 25 -20.32 34.57 6.30
N THR A 26 -20.44 34.33 7.61
CA THR A 26 -20.17 33.02 8.21
C THR A 26 -21.16 31.98 7.69
N PRO A 27 -20.71 30.81 7.21
CA PRO A 27 -21.61 29.78 6.73
C PRO A 27 -22.53 29.28 7.85
N GLY A 28 -23.84 29.23 7.55
CA GLY A 28 -24.84 28.63 8.43
C GLY A 28 -24.97 27.12 8.23
N GLY A 29 -25.75 26.48 9.10
CA GLY A 29 -26.18 25.09 8.89
C GLY A 29 -25.06 24.05 8.98
N LEU A 30 -23.91 24.37 9.60
CA LEU A 30 -22.92 23.35 9.91
C LEU A 30 -23.58 22.25 10.75
N ALA A 31 -23.53 21.03 10.25
CA ALA A 31 -24.19 19.89 10.84
C ALA A 31 -23.46 18.59 10.49
N THR A 32 -23.83 17.54 11.21
CA THR A 32 -23.39 16.17 10.98
C THR A 32 -24.55 15.23 11.27
N ASP A 33 -24.59 14.08 10.59
CA ASP A 33 -25.50 12.98 10.91
C ASP A 33 -24.70 11.86 11.57
N GLN A 34 -25.00 11.55 12.82
CA GLN A 34 -24.29 10.52 13.59
C GLN A 34 -24.34 9.14 12.90
N ASN A 35 -25.40 8.85 12.12
CA ASN A 35 -25.51 7.60 11.39
C ASN A 35 -24.52 7.49 10.22
N GLN A 36 -23.93 8.60 9.79
CA GLN A 36 -22.90 8.65 8.75
C GLN A 36 -21.48 8.70 9.32
N ASN A 37 -21.34 8.98 10.62
CA ASN A 37 -20.06 9.07 11.32
C ASN A 37 -19.63 7.69 11.83
N VAL A 38 -19.29 6.80 10.89
CA VAL A 38 -18.98 5.41 11.20
C VAL A 38 -17.59 5.02 10.70
N ASN A 39 -16.97 4.01 11.32
CA ASN A 39 -15.79 3.32 10.79
C ASN A 39 -14.64 4.26 10.39
N GLY A 40 -14.32 5.19 11.29
CA GLY A 40 -13.20 6.10 11.15
C GLY A 40 -13.43 7.30 10.23
N ILE A 41 -14.69 7.63 9.92
CA ILE A 41 -15.02 8.91 9.29
C ILE A 41 -15.97 9.76 10.13
N ILE A 42 -15.90 11.07 9.91
CA ILE A 42 -16.92 12.06 10.30
C ILE A 42 -17.33 12.85 9.05
N VAL A 43 -18.63 12.94 8.79
CA VAL A 43 -19.19 13.67 7.65
C VAL A 43 -19.75 15.00 8.12
N MET A 44 -19.26 16.09 7.55
CA MET A 44 -19.69 17.45 7.85
C MET A 44 -20.34 18.07 6.62
N THR A 45 -21.46 18.77 6.83
CA THR A 45 -22.17 19.55 5.79
C THR A 45 -22.46 20.95 6.29
N TRP A 46 -22.50 21.92 5.39
CA TRP A 46 -22.90 23.30 5.71
C TRP A 46 -23.70 23.91 4.55
N ASN A 47 -24.31 25.08 4.80
CA ASN A 47 -25.05 25.80 3.78
C ASN A 47 -24.10 26.65 2.92
N THR A 48 -24.41 26.76 1.63
CA THR A 48 -23.76 27.71 0.73
C THR A 48 -24.03 29.14 1.19
N VAL A 49 -23.02 30.00 1.09
CA VAL A 49 -23.14 31.45 1.23
C VAL A 49 -23.41 32.05 -0.14
N GLU A 50 -24.47 32.85 -0.27
CA GLU A 50 -24.95 33.43 -1.54
C GLU A 50 -24.10 34.63 -2.04
N ASP A 51 -23.16 35.10 -1.23
CA ASP A 51 -22.21 36.14 -1.61
C ASP A 51 -21.28 35.64 -2.73
N LYS A 52 -21.40 36.23 -3.92
CA LYS A 52 -20.61 35.88 -5.12
C LYS A 52 -19.11 36.12 -4.97
N GLU A 53 -18.69 36.90 -3.97
CA GLU A 53 -17.27 37.10 -3.67
C GLU A 53 -16.67 35.94 -2.85
N VAL A 54 -17.51 35.07 -2.26
CA VAL A 54 -17.06 33.85 -1.59
C VAL A 54 -16.60 32.85 -2.64
N ILE A 55 -15.35 32.43 -2.49
CA ILE A 55 -14.68 31.52 -3.42
C ILE A 55 -14.37 30.17 -2.78
N GLY A 56 -14.61 30.00 -1.48
CA GLY A 56 -14.31 28.74 -0.82
C GLY A 56 -14.66 28.74 0.66
N TYR A 57 -14.41 27.59 1.28
CA TYR A 57 -14.67 27.32 2.68
C TYR A 57 -13.46 26.66 3.32
N ARG A 58 -13.29 26.89 4.62
CA ARG A 58 -12.34 26.17 5.45
C ARG A 58 -13.08 25.49 6.58
N LEU A 59 -12.73 24.24 6.82
CA LEU A 59 -13.22 23.48 7.96
C LEU A 59 -12.09 23.30 8.97
N TYR A 60 -12.42 23.57 10.22
CA TYR A 60 -11.52 23.48 11.34
C TYR A 60 -11.99 22.41 12.30
N ARG A 61 -11.05 21.73 12.95
CA ARG A 61 -11.31 20.69 13.94
C ARG A 61 -10.48 20.91 15.20
N SER A 62 -11.06 20.61 16.35
CA SER A 62 -10.37 20.54 17.63
C SER A 62 -10.87 19.38 18.47
N THR A 63 -10.08 18.93 19.44
CA THR A 63 -10.52 18.05 20.54
C THR A 63 -11.05 18.83 21.75
N SER A 64 -10.95 20.16 21.71
CA SER A 64 -11.51 21.08 22.71
C SER A 64 -12.68 21.88 22.12
N PRO A 65 -13.73 22.17 22.90
CA PRO A 65 -14.92 22.88 22.39
C PRO A 65 -14.63 24.31 21.91
N ASP A 66 -13.70 24.99 22.57
CA ASP A 66 -13.56 26.45 22.44
C ASP A 66 -12.21 26.94 21.89
N SER A 67 -11.22 26.06 21.76
CA SER A 67 -9.85 26.45 21.36
C SER A 67 -9.13 25.33 20.61
N GLY A 68 -7.95 25.63 20.06
CA GLY A 68 -7.09 24.63 19.39
C GLY A 68 -7.63 24.13 18.05
N PHE A 69 -8.44 24.96 17.36
CA PHE A 69 -9.00 24.62 16.05
C PHE A 69 -7.93 24.67 14.97
N GLU A 70 -7.64 23.52 14.37
CA GLU A 70 -6.71 23.37 13.24
C GLU A 70 -7.49 23.21 11.93
N ASN A 71 -6.98 23.76 10.84
CA ASN A 71 -7.57 23.58 9.52
C ASN A 71 -7.39 22.13 9.06
N VAL A 72 -8.49 21.43 8.80
CA VAL A 72 -8.50 20.04 8.30
C VAL A 72 -8.96 19.94 6.84
N TYR A 73 -9.57 21.00 6.33
CA TYR A 73 -10.05 21.06 4.96
C TYR A 73 -10.09 22.50 4.46
N ASP A 74 -9.69 22.68 3.21
CA ASP A 74 -9.86 23.90 2.44
C ASP A 74 -10.37 23.48 1.06
N THR A 75 -11.50 24.04 0.63
CA THR A 75 -12.09 23.71 -0.69
C THR A 75 -11.22 24.18 -1.85
N GLY A 76 -10.29 25.10 -1.58
CA GLY A 76 -9.62 25.90 -2.59
C GLY A 76 -10.54 26.97 -3.20
N PRO A 77 -9.97 27.90 -3.98
CA PRO A 77 -10.73 28.90 -4.71
C PRO A 77 -11.53 28.24 -5.84
N VAL A 78 -12.84 28.41 -5.84
CA VAL A 78 -13.74 27.94 -6.89
C VAL A 78 -13.87 29.03 -7.97
N GLU A 79 -13.90 28.60 -9.23
CA GLU A 79 -14.05 29.50 -10.38
C GLU A 79 -15.42 30.20 -10.35
N GLU A 80 -15.45 31.43 -10.88
CA GLU A 80 -16.66 32.23 -10.98
C GLU A 80 -17.76 31.44 -11.73
N GLY A 81 -18.95 31.34 -11.11
CA GLY A 81 -20.10 30.62 -11.68
C GLY A 81 -20.17 29.12 -11.37
N LYS A 82 -19.24 28.55 -10.59
CA LYS A 82 -19.32 27.17 -10.10
C LYS A 82 -19.78 27.12 -8.64
N THR A 83 -20.55 26.09 -8.29
CA THR A 83 -20.93 25.82 -6.89
C THR A 83 -19.80 25.08 -6.18
N VAL A 84 -19.47 25.52 -4.97
CA VAL A 84 -18.52 24.81 -4.10
C VAL A 84 -19.23 23.64 -3.42
N GLU A 85 -18.57 22.49 -3.31
CA GLU A 85 -19.09 21.40 -2.50
C GLU A 85 -19.11 21.81 -1.02
N THR A 86 -20.28 21.76 -0.39
CA THR A 86 -20.46 22.10 1.03
C THR A 86 -20.52 20.86 1.92
N LYS A 87 -19.64 19.90 1.61
CA LYS A 87 -19.50 18.62 2.29
C LYS A 87 -18.04 18.28 2.46
N TYR A 88 -17.68 17.72 3.60
CA TYR A 88 -16.36 17.16 3.87
C TYR A 88 -16.48 15.83 4.60
N ILE A 89 -15.58 14.89 4.26
CA ILE A 89 -15.44 13.60 4.94
C ILE A 89 -14.07 13.58 5.60
N ASP A 90 -14.04 13.79 6.91
CA ASP A 90 -12.84 13.69 7.71
C ASP A 90 -12.52 12.21 7.96
N LYS A 91 -11.36 11.76 7.45
CA LYS A 91 -10.88 10.38 7.57
C LYS A 91 -9.80 10.20 8.65
N ASN A 92 -9.38 11.30 9.29
CA ASN A 92 -8.26 11.30 10.24
C ASN A 92 -8.76 11.47 11.67
N VAL A 93 -9.81 10.75 12.04
CA VAL A 93 -10.57 10.95 13.30
C VAL A 93 -10.35 9.83 14.32
N ILE A 94 -9.65 8.76 13.96
CA ILE A 94 -9.26 7.69 14.90
C ILE A 94 -7.79 7.81 15.21
N VAL A 95 -7.45 7.97 16.49
CA VAL A 95 -6.06 7.96 16.99
C VAL A 95 -5.89 6.73 17.86
N GLY A 96 -4.93 5.88 17.52
CA GLY A 96 -4.76 4.58 18.17
C GLY A 96 -6.00 3.70 17.98
N GLU A 97 -6.61 3.27 19.08
CA GLU A 97 -7.79 2.39 19.12
C GLU A 97 -9.04 3.09 19.69
N ASN A 98 -9.05 4.42 19.74
CA ASN A 98 -10.04 5.18 20.48
C ASN A 98 -11.12 5.83 19.58
N TYR A 99 -12.36 5.32 19.66
CA TYR A 99 -13.56 5.87 19.02
C TYR A 99 -14.37 6.82 19.94
N GLU A 100 -13.97 6.96 21.21
CA GLU A 100 -14.64 7.85 22.17
C GLU A 100 -14.17 9.31 22.04
N THR A 101 -13.14 9.56 21.24
CA THR A 101 -12.62 10.92 21.01
C THR A 101 -13.71 11.80 20.40
N LYS A 102 -14.06 12.87 21.11
CA LYS A 102 -14.99 13.89 20.64
C LYS A 102 -14.21 14.97 19.91
N TYR A 103 -14.69 15.31 18.72
CA TYR A 103 -14.18 16.41 17.93
C TYR A 103 -15.22 17.52 17.85
N TYR A 104 -14.73 18.74 17.70
CA TYR A 104 -15.51 19.94 17.51
C TYR A 104 -15.12 20.54 16.18
N TYR A 105 -16.10 20.82 15.34
CA TYR A 105 -15.91 21.38 14.01
C TYR A 105 -16.47 22.78 13.92
N LYS A 106 -15.76 23.65 13.18
CA LYS A 106 -16.22 24.98 12.81
C LYS A 106 -15.93 25.21 11.33
N VAL A 107 -16.78 25.98 10.65
CA VAL A 107 -16.60 26.33 9.25
C VAL A 107 -16.50 27.85 9.09
N THR A 108 -15.70 28.28 8.13
CA THR A 108 -15.63 29.66 7.64
C THR A 108 -15.83 29.67 6.13
N SER A 109 -16.26 30.82 5.61
CA SER A 109 -16.16 31.13 4.19
C SER A 109 -14.97 32.06 3.96
N TYR A 110 -14.42 32.07 2.76
CA TYR A 110 -13.42 33.07 2.40
C TYR A 110 -13.58 33.62 0.98
N LYS A 111 -13.16 34.89 0.81
CA LYS A 111 -13.16 35.64 -0.45
C LYS A 111 -11.78 35.66 -1.11
N LYS A 112 -11.74 36.07 -2.38
CA LYS A 112 -10.47 36.34 -3.08
C LYS A 112 -9.78 37.51 -2.40
N GLY A 113 -8.58 37.30 -1.88
CA GLY A 113 -7.88 38.33 -1.13
C GLY A 113 -7.50 39.54 -1.98
N TYR A 114 -8.04 40.70 -1.61
CA TYR A 114 -7.57 42.01 -2.07
C TYR A 114 -6.66 42.61 -0.99
N GLY A 115 -5.36 42.72 -1.26
CA GLY A 115 -4.41 43.48 -0.42
C GLY A 115 -3.27 42.68 0.23
N ASP A 116 -2.32 43.43 0.77
CA ASP A 116 -1.13 43.01 1.51
C ASP A 116 -1.40 42.91 3.03
N GLY A 117 -0.76 41.94 3.68
CA GLY A 117 -0.78 41.78 5.15
C GLY A 117 -2.18 41.72 5.78
N GLU A 118 -2.54 42.77 6.52
CA GLU A 118 -3.71 42.89 7.41
C GLU A 118 -5.06 42.68 6.70
N PHE A 119 -5.15 42.97 5.40
CA PHE A 119 -6.34 42.71 4.61
C PHE A 119 -6.52 41.23 4.25
N LYS A 120 -5.47 40.40 4.36
CA LYS A 120 -5.57 38.95 4.12
C LYS A 120 -6.44 38.24 5.16
N GLU A 121 -6.33 38.66 6.43
CA GLU A 121 -7.07 38.06 7.56
C GLU A 121 -8.55 38.43 7.57
N ARG A 122 -8.95 39.49 6.87
CA ARG A 122 -10.36 39.89 6.69
C ARG A 122 -11.06 39.18 5.54
N ASN A 123 -10.33 38.40 4.75
CA ASN A 123 -10.95 37.62 3.66
C ASN A 123 -11.66 36.38 4.17
N GLU A 124 -11.55 36.05 5.44
CA GLU A 124 -12.21 34.91 6.07
C GLU A 124 -13.27 35.40 7.05
N SER A 125 -14.42 34.71 7.06
CA SER A 125 -15.51 35.01 7.98
C SER A 125 -15.09 34.71 9.42
N GLU A 126 -15.91 35.16 10.38
CA GLU A 126 -15.85 34.56 11.71
C GLU A 126 -16.18 33.06 11.63
N MET A 127 -15.65 32.27 12.56
CA MET A 127 -15.98 30.85 12.63
C MET A 127 -17.44 30.63 13.04
N SER A 128 -18.08 29.61 12.46
CA SER A 128 -19.41 29.17 12.89
C SER A 128 -19.44 28.74 14.37
N ALA A 129 -20.65 28.55 14.90
CA ALA A 129 -20.82 27.77 16.13
C ALA A 129 -20.20 26.37 15.96
N ALA A 130 -19.66 25.82 17.05
CA ALA A 130 -19.04 24.50 17.04
C ALA A 130 -20.12 23.41 16.94
N VAL A 131 -19.85 22.40 16.11
CA VAL A 131 -20.61 21.14 16.08
C VAL A 131 -19.74 20.04 16.66
N GLN A 132 -20.25 19.34 17.67
CA GLN A 132 -19.59 18.16 18.23
C GLN A 132 -19.90 16.93 17.38
N ALA A 133 -18.91 16.08 17.15
CA ALA A 133 -19.03 14.82 16.45
C ALA A 133 -18.03 13.79 16.97
N ASN A 134 -18.35 12.50 16.84
CA ASN A 134 -17.41 11.39 17.00
C ASN A 134 -17.78 10.27 16.02
N SER A 135 -16.79 9.46 15.65
CA SER A 135 -17.03 8.27 14.83
C SER A 135 -17.35 7.06 15.71
N ILE A 136 -18.21 6.16 15.24
CA ILE A 136 -18.52 4.90 15.93
C ILE A 136 -18.09 3.69 15.08
N ASN A 137 -17.56 2.64 15.71
CA ASN A 137 -17.21 1.42 14.99
C ASN A 137 -18.45 0.53 14.84
N THR A 138 -18.93 0.34 13.62
CA THR A 138 -20.18 -0.39 13.36
C THR A 138 -20.01 -1.59 12.44
N SER A 139 -18.94 -1.65 11.66
CA SER A 139 -18.71 -2.77 10.74
C SER A 139 -17.22 -3.10 10.62
N PRO A 140 -16.87 -4.39 10.50
CA PRO A 140 -15.49 -4.78 10.24
C PRO A 140 -14.97 -4.27 8.89
N PRO A 141 -13.64 -4.28 8.68
CA PRO A 141 -13.06 -4.02 7.37
C PRO A 141 -13.57 -4.99 6.29
N ASN A 142 -13.47 -4.57 5.03
CA ASN A 142 -13.72 -5.47 3.93
C ASN A 142 -12.71 -6.61 3.91
N SER A 143 -13.11 -7.72 3.27
CA SER A 143 -12.21 -8.85 3.08
C SER A 143 -11.05 -8.49 2.16
N THR A 144 -9.87 -8.98 2.52
CA THR A 144 -8.63 -8.77 1.75
C THR A 144 -8.74 -9.29 0.33
N THR A 145 -8.11 -8.62 -0.63
CA THR A 145 -8.06 -9.05 -2.04
C THR A 145 -6.62 -9.12 -2.56
N GLY A 146 -6.44 -9.75 -3.73
CA GLY A 146 -5.12 -9.82 -4.38
C GLY A 146 -4.08 -10.64 -3.62
N VAL A 147 -4.52 -11.62 -2.82
CA VAL A 147 -3.62 -12.50 -2.07
C VAL A 147 -2.79 -13.34 -3.06
N THR A 148 -1.48 -13.34 -2.89
CA THR A 148 -0.54 -14.24 -3.55
C THR A 148 0.31 -14.96 -2.50
N VAL A 149 0.64 -16.21 -2.78
CA VAL A 149 1.45 -17.09 -1.94
C VAL A 149 2.51 -17.68 -2.84
N LYS A 150 3.79 -17.50 -2.49
CA LYS A 150 4.94 -18.05 -3.23
C LYS A 150 5.83 -18.83 -2.28
N ALA A 151 5.84 -20.14 -2.40
CA ALA A 151 6.73 -21.04 -1.68
C ALA A 151 8.09 -21.11 -2.37
N SER A 152 9.15 -21.07 -1.57
CA SER A 152 10.54 -21.02 -2.04
C SER A 152 11.46 -21.81 -1.11
N ASN A 153 12.28 -22.68 -1.69
CA ASN A 153 13.34 -23.45 -1.03
C ASN A 153 14.69 -23.19 -1.73
N ILE A 154 14.99 -21.91 -1.98
CA ILE A 154 16.22 -21.46 -2.63
C ILE A 154 17.34 -21.32 -1.59
N ASP A 155 17.26 -20.29 -0.74
CA ASP A 155 18.23 -20.10 0.35
C ASP A 155 17.84 -20.97 1.55
N THR A 156 16.65 -20.70 2.10
CA THR A 156 16.01 -21.43 3.18
C THR A 156 14.54 -21.66 2.86
N PRO A 157 13.92 -22.76 3.32
CA PRO A 157 12.49 -22.98 3.17
C PRO A 157 11.68 -21.82 3.76
N GLN A 158 10.85 -21.20 2.92
CA GLN A 158 9.95 -20.13 3.34
C GLN A 158 8.77 -19.98 2.37
N ILE A 159 7.72 -19.31 2.82
CA ILE A 159 6.58 -18.92 1.97
C ILE A 159 6.35 -17.43 2.12
N GLU A 160 6.38 -16.70 1.01
CA GLU A 160 6.03 -15.28 0.98
C GLU A 160 4.54 -15.11 0.67
N ILE A 161 3.85 -14.35 1.50
CA ILE A 161 2.45 -13.99 1.32
C ILE A 161 2.36 -12.48 1.09
N LYS A 162 1.70 -12.06 0.00
CA LYS A 162 1.44 -10.65 -0.33
C LYS A 162 -0.03 -10.43 -0.58
N TRP A 163 -0.54 -9.24 -0.31
CA TRP A 163 -1.93 -8.88 -0.59
C TRP A 163 -2.10 -7.40 -0.90
N LYS A 164 -3.28 -7.03 -1.40
CA LYS A 164 -3.64 -5.63 -1.63
C LYS A 164 -4.05 -4.98 -0.31
N ALA A 165 -3.50 -3.81 0.00
CA ALA A 165 -3.91 -3.00 1.13
C ALA A 165 -5.39 -2.57 1.02
N GLY A 166 -6.08 -2.56 2.16
CA GLY A 166 -7.40 -1.97 2.32
C GLY A 166 -7.30 -0.44 2.34
N ILE A 167 -8.43 0.21 2.15
CA ILE A 167 -8.53 1.68 2.06
C ILE A 167 -9.40 2.27 3.16
N GLU A 168 -9.88 1.42 4.07
CA GLU A 168 -10.70 1.79 5.21
C GLU A 168 -9.92 2.76 6.12
N PRO A 169 -10.49 3.92 6.45
CA PRO A 169 -9.80 4.95 7.24
C PRO A 169 -9.32 4.49 8.62
N ASP A 170 -10.02 3.53 9.22
CA ASP A 170 -9.71 2.96 10.52
C ASP A 170 -9.03 1.58 10.44
N LEU A 171 -8.52 1.17 9.27
CA LEU A 171 -7.77 -0.07 9.15
C LEU A 171 -6.54 -0.03 10.07
N LYS A 172 -6.38 -1.07 10.89
CA LYS A 172 -5.24 -1.23 11.81
C LYS A 172 -4.15 -2.12 11.22
N GLY A 173 -4.55 -3.21 10.57
CA GLY A 173 -3.61 -4.17 10.00
C GLY A 173 -4.25 -5.51 9.66
N TYR A 174 -3.43 -6.56 9.66
CA TYR A 174 -3.82 -7.88 9.21
C TYR A 174 -3.29 -9.01 10.09
N TYR A 175 -4.05 -10.10 10.14
CA TYR A 175 -3.57 -11.40 10.61
C TYR A 175 -3.52 -12.38 9.44
N VAL A 176 -2.40 -13.09 9.35
CA VAL A 176 -2.18 -14.22 8.44
C VAL A 176 -2.53 -15.51 9.16
N TRP A 177 -3.41 -16.29 8.53
CA TRP A 177 -3.87 -17.59 8.99
C TRP A 177 -3.37 -18.68 8.02
N ARG A 178 -2.87 -19.78 8.58
CA ARG A 178 -2.34 -20.95 7.85
C ARG A 178 -3.17 -22.19 8.16
N SER A 179 -3.35 -23.05 7.18
CA SER A 179 -3.80 -24.44 7.37
C SER A 179 -3.08 -25.38 6.40
N ASP A 180 -3.16 -26.68 6.69
CA ASP A 180 -2.87 -27.71 5.70
C ASP A 180 -3.91 -27.66 4.56
N VAL A 181 -3.55 -28.21 3.39
CA VAL A 181 -4.40 -28.19 2.19
C VAL A 181 -5.77 -28.85 2.41
N ASN A 182 -5.82 -29.91 3.22
CA ASN A 182 -7.04 -30.67 3.49
C ASN A 182 -7.82 -30.20 4.72
N GLN A 183 -7.34 -29.15 5.41
CA GLN A 183 -7.99 -28.60 6.59
C GLN A 183 -8.60 -27.22 6.27
N PRO A 184 -9.83 -26.93 6.74
CA PRO A 184 -10.37 -25.59 6.62
C PRO A 184 -9.58 -24.63 7.52
N ILE A 185 -9.36 -23.40 7.04
CA ILE A 185 -8.85 -22.33 7.90
C ILE A 185 -10.01 -21.89 8.79
N SER A 186 -9.91 -22.16 10.08
CA SER A 186 -10.87 -21.72 11.09
C SER A 186 -10.26 -20.64 11.98
N VAL A 187 -10.95 -19.50 12.11
CA VAL A 187 -10.60 -18.43 13.06
C VAL A 187 -10.85 -18.80 14.53
N ALA A 188 -11.61 -19.88 14.78
CA ALA A 188 -11.85 -20.38 16.12
C ALA A 188 -10.64 -21.16 16.69
N ASP A 189 -9.77 -21.65 15.82
CA ASP A 189 -8.53 -22.30 16.23
C ASP A 189 -7.36 -21.32 16.10
N GLU A 190 -7.03 -20.64 17.19
CA GLU A 190 -5.97 -19.64 17.21
C GLU A 190 -4.60 -20.21 16.81
N LYS A 191 -4.40 -21.54 16.84
CA LYS A 191 -3.17 -22.18 16.34
C LYS A 191 -2.95 -21.95 14.84
N ASN A 192 -4.02 -21.70 14.09
CA ASN A 192 -3.94 -21.37 12.68
C ASN A 192 -3.42 -19.94 12.44
N ARG A 193 -3.43 -19.06 13.44
CA ARG A 193 -2.88 -17.70 13.30
C ARG A 193 -1.35 -17.75 13.47
N VAL A 194 -0.64 -17.65 12.36
CA VAL A 194 0.83 -17.80 12.31
C VAL A 194 1.60 -16.49 12.42
N SER A 195 0.89 -15.36 12.37
CA SER A 195 1.49 -14.02 12.44
C SER A 195 1.05 -13.27 13.69
N GLN A 196 1.91 -12.34 14.13
CA GLN A 196 1.48 -11.18 14.90
C GLN A 196 0.74 -10.20 13.99
N LEU A 197 0.21 -9.11 14.56
CA LEU A 197 -0.43 -8.07 13.76
C LEU A 197 0.57 -7.50 12.73
N VAL A 198 0.21 -7.61 11.45
CA VAL A 198 0.94 -6.96 10.36
C VAL A 198 0.31 -5.59 10.14
N GLU A 199 0.95 -4.55 10.69
CA GLU A 199 0.47 -3.17 10.57
C GLU A 199 0.61 -2.64 9.14
N THR A 200 -0.28 -1.72 8.76
CA THR A 200 -0.22 -1.04 7.46
C THR A 200 0.87 0.05 7.48
N GLY A 201 2.00 -0.22 6.83
CA GLY A 201 2.99 0.80 6.53
C GLY A 201 2.51 1.74 5.42
N ALA A 202 2.88 3.02 5.48
CA ALA A 202 2.56 3.99 4.44
C ALA A 202 3.31 3.64 3.14
N GLY A 203 2.57 3.37 2.06
CA GLY A 203 3.11 3.28 0.70
C GLY A 203 3.64 1.92 0.24
N GLU A 204 3.65 0.89 1.11
CA GLU A 204 4.08 -0.46 0.72
C GLU A 204 2.91 -1.45 0.65
N ALA A 205 2.97 -2.36 -0.32
CA ALA A 205 2.03 -3.47 -0.37
C ALA A 205 2.30 -4.40 0.83
N PRO A 206 1.29 -4.73 1.64
CA PRO A 206 1.48 -5.53 2.83
C PRO A 206 1.94 -6.95 2.46
N ARG A 207 2.90 -7.44 3.26
CA ARG A 207 3.55 -8.74 3.05
C ARG A 207 3.91 -9.39 4.37
N TRP A 208 3.95 -10.71 4.39
CA TRP A 208 4.43 -11.52 5.51
C TRP A 208 5.16 -12.76 4.98
N VAL A 209 6.12 -13.28 5.75
CA VAL A 209 6.92 -14.44 5.37
C VAL A 209 6.82 -15.51 6.44
N ASP A 210 6.33 -16.68 6.05
CA ASP A 210 6.34 -17.88 6.86
C ASP A 210 7.70 -18.59 6.73
N LYS A 211 8.41 -18.74 7.85
CA LYS A 211 9.69 -19.48 7.91
C LYS A 211 9.56 -20.81 8.65
N ASP A 212 8.40 -21.08 9.25
CA ASP A 212 8.12 -22.31 9.99
C ASP A 212 7.42 -23.32 9.07
N VAL A 213 8.11 -23.69 7.99
CA VAL A 213 7.60 -24.53 6.92
C VAL A 213 8.58 -25.65 6.58
N SER A 214 8.06 -26.79 6.16
CA SER A 214 8.87 -27.95 5.77
C SER A 214 8.71 -28.23 4.27
N PRO A 215 9.81 -28.52 3.55
CA PRO A 215 9.72 -28.98 2.16
C PRO A 215 8.86 -30.24 2.00
N GLY A 216 8.31 -30.42 0.81
CA GLY A 216 7.39 -31.52 0.46
C GLY A 216 5.94 -31.28 0.91
N LYS A 217 5.65 -30.17 1.59
CA LYS A 217 4.30 -29.85 2.11
C LYS A 217 3.66 -28.69 1.37
N GLU A 218 2.35 -28.78 1.23
CA GLU A 218 1.51 -27.69 0.73
C GLU A 218 0.87 -26.95 1.89
N TYR A 219 1.00 -25.63 1.87
CA TYR A 219 0.44 -24.75 2.89
C TYR A 219 -0.54 -23.78 2.25
N CYS A 220 -1.65 -23.55 2.93
CA CYS A 220 -2.68 -22.63 2.49
C CYS A 220 -2.83 -21.47 3.46
N TYR A 221 -2.97 -20.27 2.92
CA TYR A 221 -3.04 -19.03 3.68
C TYR A 221 -4.32 -18.25 3.39
N ASN A 222 -4.80 -17.55 4.41
CA ASN A 222 -5.88 -16.57 4.31
C ASN A 222 -5.56 -15.35 5.17
N ILE A 223 -6.03 -14.18 4.75
CA ILE A 223 -5.69 -12.89 5.36
C ILE A 223 -6.94 -12.24 5.93
N GLN A 224 -6.91 -11.99 7.24
CA GLN A 224 -7.98 -11.31 7.97
C GLN A 224 -7.58 -9.87 8.25
N ALA A 225 -8.35 -8.90 7.74
CA ALA A 225 -8.17 -7.50 8.09
C ALA A 225 -8.77 -7.21 9.46
N VAL A 226 -8.18 -6.27 10.19
CA VAL A 226 -8.67 -5.80 11.49
C VAL A 226 -8.65 -4.28 11.55
N ASP A 227 -9.74 -3.67 12.02
CA ASP A 227 -9.82 -2.24 12.25
C ASP A 227 -9.25 -1.84 13.62
N ARG A 228 -9.15 -0.54 13.84
CA ARG A 228 -8.68 0.06 15.10
C ARG A 228 -9.63 -0.18 16.27
N GLY A 229 -10.89 -0.53 16.02
CA GLY A 229 -11.85 -0.90 17.07
C GLY A 229 -11.91 -2.41 17.33
N GLY A 230 -11.05 -3.20 16.67
CA GLY A 230 -10.87 -4.64 16.88
C GLY A 230 -11.85 -5.55 16.13
N LEU A 231 -12.77 -5.01 15.32
CA LEU A 231 -13.60 -5.85 14.45
C LEU A 231 -12.75 -6.40 13.31
N LYS A 232 -13.06 -7.62 12.90
CA LYS A 232 -12.25 -8.41 11.98
C LYS A 232 -13.08 -8.76 10.76
N SER A 233 -12.47 -8.67 9.59
CA SER A 233 -13.13 -9.08 8.35
C SER A 233 -13.50 -10.57 8.42
N GLN A 234 -14.52 -10.94 7.65
CA GLN A 234 -14.80 -12.34 7.40
C GLN A 234 -13.60 -12.99 6.68
N LEU A 235 -13.26 -14.23 7.04
CA LEU A 235 -12.37 -15.04 6.19
C LEU A 235 -13.18 -15.56 5.01
N VAL A 236 -12.73 -15.24 3.80
CA VAL A 236 -13.39 -15.68 2.58
C VAL A 236 -12.68 -16.92 2.05
N PRO A 237 -13.34 -18.07 1.85
CA PRO A 237 -12.68 -19.27 1.33
C PRO A 237 -12.07 -19.08 -0.07
N SER A 238 -12.64 -18.19 -0.90
CA SER A 238 -12.15 -17.94 -2.27
C SER A 238 -10.83 -17.17 -2.34
N ILE A 239 -10.45 -16.45 -1.27
CA ILE A 239 -9.15 -15.77 -1.19
C ILE A 239 -8.06 -16.67 -0.60
N ARG A 240 -8.41 -17.88 -0.15
CA ARG A 240 -7.44 -18.90 0.26
C ARG A 240 -6.52 -19.22 -0.90
N LYS A 241 -5.22 -19.08 -0.67
CA LYS A 241 -4.19 -19.44 -1.64
C LYS A 241 -3.24 -20.44 -1.04
N CYS A 242 -2.88 -21.43 -1.83
CA CYS A 242 -1.98 -22.49 -1.45
C CYS A 242 -0.76 -22.45 -2.35
N ASP A 243 0.39 -22.85 -1.81
CA ASP A 243 1.53 -23.20 -2.63
C ASP A 243 2.28 -24.37 -2.00
N LEU A 244 2.87 -25.18 -2.86
CA LEU A 244 3.66 -26.35 -2.49
C LEU A 244 5.12 -25.95 -2.34
N LEU A 245 5.67 -26.17 -1.15
CA LEU A 245 7.09 -25.98 -0.92
C LEU A 245 7.86 -27.19 -1.45
N LEU A 246 8.41 -27.09 -2.66
CA LEU A 246 9.17 -28.19 -3.27
C LEU A 246 10.40 -28.59 -2.44
N GLU A 247 10.69 -29.89 -2.42
CA GLU A 247 11.96 -30.41 -1.93
C GLU A 247 13.12 -30.00 -2.85
N ARG A 248 14.35 -30.19 -2.40
CA ARG A 248 15.52 -29.95 -3.23
C ARG A 248 15.72 -31.13 -4.16
N ILE A 249 15.91 -30.84 -5.45
CA ILE A 249 16.10 -31.89 -6.44
C ILE A 249 17.47 -32.56 -6.28
N GLU A 250 17.49 -33.89 -6.42
CA GLU A 250 18.70 -34.72 -6.36
C GLU A 250 19.36 -34.80 -7.75
N LEU A 251 20.64 -34.44 -7.83
CA LEU A 251 21.40 -34.43 -9.09
C LEU A 251 22.03 -35.81 -9.36
N GLU A 252 22.18 -36.17 -10.63
CA GLU A 252 22.78 -37.46 -11.03
C GLU A 252 24.08 -37.24 -11.80
N THR A 253 24.03 -36.61 -12.98
CA THR A 253 25.21 -36.43 -13.84
C THR A 253 25.31 -35.00 -14.39
N PRO A 254 26.51 -34.41 -14.47
CA PRO A 254 27.79 -34.87 -13.90
C PRO A 254 27.74 -35.01 -12.37
N ALA A 255 28.38 -36.04 -11.83
CA ALA A 255 28.49 -36.23 -10.38
C ALA A 255 29.37 -35.13 -9.76
N ASN A 256 29.27 -34.91 -8.45
CA ASN A 256 30.10 -33.88 -7.82
C ASN A 256 31.59 -34.23 -7.94
N GLU A 257 32.40 -33.24 -8.30
CA GLU A 257 33.86 -33.35 -8.47
C GLU A 257 34.27 -34.38 -9.55
N SER A 258 33.36 -34.69 -10.47
CA SER A 258 33.64 -35.62 -11.56
C SER A 258 34.33 -34.93 -12.75
N THR A 259 34.72 -35.72 -13.75
CA THR A 259 35.11 -35.20 -15.06
C THR A 259 34.02 -35.44 -16.10
N THR A 260 33.99 -34.61 -17.14
CA THR A 260 33.04 -34.74 -18.25
C THR A 260 33.56 -34.04 -19.50
N THR A 261 32.81 -34.08 -20.60
CA THR A 261 33.18 -33.46 -21.88
C THR A 261 32.93 -31.96 -21.88
N ALA A 262 33.44 -31.25 -22.88
CA ALA A 262 33.20 -29.81 -23.06
C ALA A 262 31.73 -29.43 -23.36
N THR A 263 30.85 -30.42 -23.59
CA THR A 263 29.40 -30.26 -23.80
C THR A 263 28.62 -31.26 -22.94
N PRO A 264 28.62 -31.10 -21.62
CA PRO A 264 28.06 -32.07 -20.70
C PRO A 264 26.56 -32.27 -20.91
N LYS A 265 26.10 -33.51 -20.70
CA LYS A 265 24.68 -33.81 -20.49
C LYS A 265 24.41 -33.77 -18.99
N PHE A 266 23.46 -32.94 -18.59
CA PHE A 266 22.96 -32.84 -17.23
C PHE A 266 21.77 -33.77 -17.04
N GLN A 267 21.75 -34.53 -15.94
CA GLN A 267 20.64 -35.39 -15.53
C GLN A 267 20.43 -35.29 -14.03
N TRP A 268 19.17 -35.38 -13.62
CA TRP A 268 18.73 -35.32 -12.23
C TRP A 268 17.59 -36.31 -12.03
N LYS A 269 17.29 -36.63 -10.78
CA LYS A 269 16.15 -37.47 -10.44
C LYS A 269 14.84 -36.76 -10.78
N GLU A 270 13.74 -37.47 -10.96
CA GLU A 270 12.44 -36.82 -11.05
C GLU A 270 12.01 -36.26 -9.69
N LEU A 271 11.58 -34.99 -9.64
CA LEU A 271 10.99 -34.39 -8.44
C LEU A 271 9.46 -34.42 -8.54
N THR A 272 8.82 -35.08 -7.57
CA THR A 272 7.36 -35.08 -7.49
C THR A 272 6.81 -33.65 -7.40
N ASN A 273 5.73 -33.37 -8.14
CA ASN A 273 5.07 -32.07 -8.25
C ASN A 273 5.87 -30.93 -8.91
N ALA A 274 7.09 -31.18 -9.39
CA ALA A 274 7.76 -30.24 -10.27
C ALA A 274 7.16 -30.33 -11.69
N ALA A 275 6.70 -29.21 -12.22
CA ALA A 275 6.23 -29.10 -13.59
C ALA A 275 7.38 -29.02 -14.61
N GLY A 276 8.59 -28.71 -14.16
CA GLY A 276 9.77 -28.63 -14.99
C GLY A 276 10.95 -27.94 -14.31
N TYR A 277 12.01 -27.77 -15.10
CA TYR A 277 13.35 -27.47 -14.59
C TYR A 277 14.10 -26.49 -15.50
N ILE A 278 15.05 -25.77 -14.89
CA ILE A 278 16.08 -24.99 -15.59
C ILE A 278 17.43 -25.34 -14.98
N VAL A 279 18.40 -25.71 -15.82
CA VAL A 279 19.77 -25.97 -15.39
C VAL A 279 20.58 -24.69 -15.53
N ALA A 280 21.37 -24.37 -14.52
CA ALA A 280 22.30 -23.24 -14.53
C ALA A 280 23.74 -23.71 -14.37
N LEU A 281 24.67 -22.99 -15.00
CA LEU A 281 26.10 -23.23 -14.96
C LEU A 281 26.84 -21.96 -14.53
N LYS A 282 27.86 -22.09 -13.69
CA LYS A 282 28.75 -21.02 -13.21
C LYS A 282 30.22 -21.40 -13.42
N ALA A 283 31.06 -20.40 -13.68
CA ALA A 283 32.52 -20.57 -13.75
C ALA A 283 33.20 -20.59 -12.37
N SER A 284 32.52 -20.09 -11.33
CA SER A 284 33.00 -20.11 -9.95
C SER A 284 31.82 -20.36 -9.01
N ARG A 285 32.08 -21.07 -7.91
CA ARG A 285 31.06 -21.46 -6.93
C ARG A 285 30.45 -20.23 -6.27
N ASP A 286 31.31 -19.40 -5.70
CA ASP A 286 30.92 -18.32 -4.79
C ASP A 286 31.02 -16.94 -5.45
N PHE A 287 31.73 -16.81 -6.57
CA PHE A 287 31.94 -15.54 -7.27
C PHE A 287 31.35 -15.56 -8.68
N GLY A 288 30.90 -14.40 -9.16
CA GLY A 288 30.33 -14.26 -10.50
C GLY A 288 28.91 -14.82 -10.64
N GLY A 289 28.30 -14.50 -11.77
CA GLY A 289 26.95 -14.94 -12.13
C GLY A 289 26.91 -16.27 -12.88
N GLU A 290 25.71 -16.66 -13.27
CA GLU A 290 25.49 -17.77 -14.19
C GLU A 290 26.08 -17.42 -15.56
N ILE A 291 26.86 -18.34 -16.11
CA ILE A 291 27.45 -18.21 -17.47
C ILE A 291 26.56 -18.86 -18.53
N TRP A 292 25.59 -19.67 -18.10
CA TRP A 292 24.61 -20.31 -18.97
C TRP A 292 23.39 -20.78 -18.18
N ARG A 293 22.21 -20.70 -18.82
CA ARG A 293 20.95 -21.33 -18.40
C ARG A 293 20.39 -22.16 -19.54
N SER A 294 19.82 -23.31 -19.22
CA SER A 294 19.01 -24.07 -20.19
C SER A 294 17.69 -23.35 -20.49
N SER A 295 17.03 -23.75 -21.57
CA SER A 295 15.59 -23.53 -21.70
C SER A 295 14.83 -24.31 -20.62
N TYR A 296 13.57 -23.92 -20.37
CA TYR A 296 12.67 -24.70 -19.53
C TYR A 296 12.43 -26.09 -20.13
N VAL A 297 12.67 -27.13 -19.34
CA VAL A 297 12.47 -28.52 -19.74
C VAL A 297 11.50 -29.22 -18.79
N THR A 298 10.66 -30.11 -19.32
CA THR A 298 9.75 -30.94 -18.53
C THR A 298 10.32 -32.32 -18.22
N GLY A 299 11.35 -32.75 -18.96
CA GLY A 299 12.10 -33.97 -18.68
C GLY A 299 13.17 -33.77 -17.61
N THR A 300 13.87 -34.85 -17.29
CA THR A 300 14.90 -34.89 -16.24
C THR A 300 16.33 -34.81 -16.77
N SER A 301 16.50 -34.34 -18.01
CA SER A 301 17.82 -34.13 -18.59
C SER A 301 17.85 -33.02 -19.62
N THR A 302 19.02 -32.42 -19.80
CA THR A 302 19.31 -31.47 -20.88
C THR A 302 20.79 -31.51 -21.23
N THR A 303 21.15 -31.11 -22.43
CA THR A 303 22.55 -31.04 -22.87
C THR A 303 22.98 -29.59 -22.97
N TYR A 304 24.18 -29.30 -22.46
CA TYR A 304 24.80 -27.99 -22.65
C TYR A 304 24.95 -27.68 -24.13
N ASN A 305 24.34 -26.59 -24.58
CA ASN A 305 24.28 -26.17 -25.98
C ASN A 305 24.99 -24.82 -26.23
N GLY A 306 25.79 -24.35 -25.26
CA GLY A 306 26.61 -23.15 -25.40
C GLY A 306 27.93 -23.42 -26.12
N LYS A 307 28.83 -22.43 -26.08
CA LYS A 307 30.20 -22.59 -26.58
C LYS A 307 30.93 -23.65 -25.77
N ALA A 308 31.61 -24.58 -26.44
CA ALA A 308 32.41 -25.62 -25.79
C ALA A 308 33.22 -25.07 -24.60
N LEU A 309 33.10 -25.73 -23.46
CA LEU A 309 33.76 -25.36 -22.21
C LEU A 309 35.26 -25.64 -22.29
N ASP A 310 36.05 -24.86 -21.55
CA ASP A 310 37.51 -24.91 -21.64
C ASP A 310 38.07 -26.17 -20.94
N THR A 311 38.82 -26.99 -21.67
CA THR A 311 39.49 -28.19 -21.13
C THR A 311 40.38 -27.85 -19.94
N GLY A 312 40.31 -28.66 -18.88
CA GLY A 312 41.04 -28.46 -17.63
C GLY A 312 40.37 -27.48 -16.66
N SER A 313 39.32 -26.76 -17.07
CA SER A 313 38.58 -25.86 -16.20
C SER A 313 37.50 -26.59 -15.40
N THR A 314 37.29 -26.15 -14.15
CA THR A 314 36.20 -26.62 -13.29
C THR A 314 35.01 -25.67 -13.38
N TYR A 315 33.81 -26.24 -13.53
CA TYR A 315 32.55 -25.51 -13.56
C TYR A 315 31.60 -26.04 -12.49
N TYR A 316 30.60 -25.23 -12.14
CA TYR A 316 29.61 -25.53 -11.11
C TYR A 316 28.22 -25.49 -11.71
N TRP A 317 27.37 -26.46 -11.39
CA TRP A 317 26.03 -26.57 -11.94
C TRP A 317 25.01 -26.92 -10.86
N TYR A 318 23.77 -26.53 -11.12
CA TYR A 318 22.61 -26.81 -10.28
C TYR A 318 21.33 -26.67 -11.09
N VAL A 319 20.22 -27.13 -10.52
CA VAL A 319 18.92 -27.20 -11.17
C VAL A 319 17.90 -26.44 -10.35
N TYR A 320 17.21 -25.49 -10.98
CA TYR A 320 15.99 -24.88 -10.47
C TYR A 320 14.79 -25.76 -10.80
N SER A 321 13.91 -25.93 -9.84
CA SER A 321 12.64 -26.66 -9.99
C SER A 321 11.46 -25.71 -9.86
N PHE A 322 10.44 -25.92 -10.69
CA PHE A 322 9.28 -25.05 -10.77
C PHE A 322 7.98 -25.84 -10.61
N THR A 323 7.00 -25.29 -9.89
CA THR A 323 5.63 -25.83 -9.81
C THR A 323 4.79 -25.45 -11.03
N SER A 324 5.23 -24.45 -11.82
CA SER A 324 4.62 -24.06 -13.09
C SER A 324 5.65 -23.38 -14.00
N LYS A 325 5.40 -23.34 -15.31
CA LYS A 325 6.32 -22.69 -16.25
C LYS A 325 6.44 -21.19 -15.94
N PRO A 326 7.67 -20.65 -15.70
CA PRO A 326 7.85 -19.24 -15.39
C PRO A 326 7.59 -18.37 -16.63
N SER A 327 7.07 -17.15 -16.40
CA SER A 327 6.84 -16.17 -17.46
C SER A 327 8.15 -15.58 -18.02
N ASN A 328 9.15 -15.41 -17.15
CA ASN A 328 10.51 -15.01 -17.52
C ASN A 328 11.55 -16.04 -17.03
N PRO A 329 11.81 -17.12 -17.80
CA PRO A 329 12.78 -18.16 -17.43
C PRO A 329 14.22 -17.67 -17.22
N ALA A 330 14.58 -16.50 -17.75
CA ALA A 330 15.94 -15.96 -17.65
C ALA A 330 16.26 -15.41 -16.24
N GLU A 331 15.24 -14.97 -15.50
CA GLU A 331 15.42 -14.30 -14.20
C GLU A 331 14.76 -15.05 -13.04
N ASP A 332 13.76 -15.90 -13.31
CA ASP A 332 13.06 -16.61 -12.24
C ASP A 332 13.96 -17.69 -11.62
N LEU A 333 14.03 -17.66 -10.29
CA LEU A 333 14.77 -18.63 -9.47
C LEU A 333 13.92 -19.86 -9.13
N GLY A 334 12.65 -19.90 -9.54
CA GLY A 334 11.76 -21.03 -9.30
C GLY A 334 11.34 -21.20 -7.85
N ASN A 335 10.89 -22.41 -7.53
CA ASN A 335 10.34 -22.76 -6.22
C ASN A 335 11.37 -23.51 -5.35
N SER A 336 12.36 -24.16 -5.95
CA SER A 336 13.42 -24.87 -5.23
C SER A 336 14.68 -24.94 -6.09
N VAL A 337 15.83 -25.11 -5.45
CA VAL A 337 17.11 -25.29 -6.11
C VAL A 337 17.81 -26.53 -5.54
N SER A 338 18.50 -27.27 -6.41
CA SER A 338 19.36 -28.37 -5.99
C SER A 338 20.55 -27.90 -5.15
N GLU A 339 21.32 -28.86 -4.65
CA GLU A 339 22.72 -28.59 -4.30
C GLU A 339 23.52 -28.09 -5.52
N ILE A 340 24.66 -27.45 -5.26
CA ILE A 340 25.62 -27.09 -6.31
C ILE A 340 26.65 -28.20 -6.41
N ARG A 341 26.80 -28.77 -7.61
CA ARG A 341 27.84 -29.75 -7.93
C ARG A 341 28.90 -29.16 -8.85
N SER A 342 30.11 -29.67 -8.77
CA SER A 342 31.21 -29.28 -9.66
C SER A 342 31.60 -30.40 -10.62
N PHE A 343 32.20 -30.05 -11.75
CA PHE A 343 32.88 -30.99 -12.65
C PHE A 343 34.06 -30.31 -13.35
N THR A 344 35.04 -31.10 -13.81
CA THR A 344 36.17 -30.61 -14.62
C THR A 344 36.10 -31.15 -16.05
N VAL A 345 36.36 -30.28 -17.04
CA VAL A 345 36.31 -30.66 -18.45
C VAL A 345 37.57 -31.42 -18.85
N GLN A 346 37.42 -32.59 -19.50
CA GLN A 346 38.50 -33.40 -20.06
C GLN A 346 38.63 -33.25 -21.58
#